data_AF-X6P617-F1
#
_entry.id   AF-X6P617-F1
#
_cell.length_a   1.000
_cell.length_b   1.000
_cell.length_c   1.000
_cell.angle_alpha   90.00
_cell.angle_beta   90.00
_cell.angle_gamma   90.00
#
_symmetry.space_group_name_H-M   'P 1'
#
loop_
_entity.id
_entity.type
_entity.pdbx_description
1 polymer ?
#
loop_
_entity_poly.entity_id
_entity_poly.type
_entity_poly.pdbx_seq_one_letter_code
_entity_poly.pdbx_strand_id
1 'polypeptide(L)'
;MHAFIRNYDNAWNTICKEREKIVGGMQSESEQEKYTIEMKALIRLCSDVMEEEELKKQLEETNGNVSMVIEKMVSTLLNQNAISATQDSDLQKKSEQTKHTNEKVVFFFFFTQTKDNEAIKSNEGDEIKSNKLKKEEEKVEIGEIKSGINLQGYCVNEDCLASKAKLPVWVNIGFGDISFVSNKTSHCCPDCKQSTVTTIMRVMIFNSEHSICASDNSIPVKDNHYQCFYSIKLGLSYEIKAKKIRQHATSLEDLITRSENAMMSNEVINLITELQKYLITVVKPQKVKDSIRLQEKIKCDYSGDYNQ
;
A
#
# COMPACT_ATOMS: atom_id res chain seq x y z
N MET A 1 55.74 31.06 2.38
CA MET A 1 56.43 32.11 1.60
C MET A 1 56.46 31.63 0.15
N HIS A 2 55.77 32.38 -0.72
CA HIS A 2 55.66 32.28 -2.19
C HIS A 2 54.98 31.08 -2.88
N ALA A 3 53.93 31.45 -3.61
CA ALA A 3 53.08 30.67 -4.51
C ALA A 3 53.75 30.45 -5.88
N PHE A 4 53.26 29.46 -6.64
CA PHE A 4 53.06 29.63 -8.09
C PHE A 4 51.96 28.70 -8.61
N ILE A 5 50.98 29.32 -9.28
CA ILE A 5 49.86 28.71 -10.00
C ILE A 5 50.33 28.37 -11.43
N ARG A 6 49.87 27.25 -12.00
CA ARG A 6 49.58 27.18 -13.44
C ARG A 6 48.53 26.10 -13.76
N ASN A 7 47.37 26.59 -14.20
CA ASN A 7 46.36 25.86 -14.99
C ASN A 7 46.93 25.52 -16.37
N TYR A 8 46.52 24.38 -16.93
CA TYR A 8 46.34 24.23 -18.37
C TYR A 8 45.08 23.39 -18.66
N ASP A 9 44.25 23.99 -19.49
CA ASP A 9 42.93 23.58 -19.96
C ASP A 9 42.96 22.44 -21.00
N ASN A 10 41.81 21.74 -21.04
CA ASN A 10 41.06 21.29 -22.21
C ASN A 10 41.80 20.56 -23.36
N ALA A 11 41.56 19.25 -23.44
CA ALA A 11 41.64 18.50 -24.68
C ALA A 11 40.33 17.72 -24.90
N TRP A 12 39.91 17.66 -26.17
CA TRP A 12 38.79 16.93 -26.77
C TRP A 12 37.58 17.76 -27.21
N ASN A 13 37.84 18.57 -28.23
CA ASN A 13 36.85 18.90 -29.24
C ASN A 13 37.45 18.73 -30.64
N THR A 14 36.61 18.23 -31.55
CA THR A 14 36.73 18.21 -33.03
C THR A 14 37.42 16.99 -33.65
N ILE A 15 36.61 16.11 -34.27
CA ILE A 15 36.60 15.90 -35.73
C ILE A 15 35.12 15.73 -36.15
N CYS A 16 34.62 16.71 -36.89
CA CYS A 16 33.37 16.67 -37.66
C CYS A 16 33.70 16.58 -39.15
N LYS A 17 33.06 15.64 -39.85
CA LYS A 17 32.66 15.59 -41.28
C LYS A 17 32.57 14.10 -41.62
N GLU A 18 31.42 13.57 -42.02
CA GLU A 18 30.79 13.86 -43.32
C GLU A 18 29.26 14.01 -43.23
N ARG A 19 28.74 14.99 -43.97
CA ARG A 19 27.34 15.08 -44.41
C ARG A 19 27.27 14.53 -45.83
N GLU A 20 26.30 13.67 -46.09
CA GLU A 20 25.56 13.46 -47.35
C GLU A 20 24.65 12.23 -47.09
N LYS A 21 23.33 12.19 -47.31
CA LYS A 21 22.41 12.85 -48.24
C LYS A 21 21.02 12.94 -47.61
N ILE A 22 20.32 13.99 -48.01
CA ILE A 22 18.91 14.24 -47.73
C ILE A 22 18.09 13.43 -48.74
N VAL A 23 17.29 12.49 -48.25
CA VAL A 23 16.05 12.02 -48.90
C VAL A 23 15.11 11.75 -47.71
N GLY A 24 14.20 12.65 -47.36
CA GLY A 24 13.06 12.99 -48.20
C GLY A 24 12.01 11.87 -48.21
N GLY A 25 11.79 11.22 -47.06
CA GLY A 25 10.72 10.24 -46.86
C GLY A 25 9.96 10.57 -45.58
N MET A 26 8.89 11.34 -45.71
CA MET A 26 7.87 11.48 -44.67
C MET A 26 7.07 10.18 -44.65
N GLN A 27 7.68 9.10 -44.16
CA GLN A 27 6.98 7.88 -43.84
C GLN A 27 6.29 8.13 -42.51
N SER A 28 4.97 8.32 -42.55
CA SER A 28 4.13 8.16 -41.37
C SER A 28 4.46 6.79 -40.78
N GLU A 29 5.06 6.77 -39.58
CA GLU A 29 4.99 5.57 -38.73
C GLU A 29 3.55 5.09 -38.79
N SER A 30 3.34 3.84 -39.19
CA SER A 30 2.00 3.26 -39.19
C SER A 30 1.44 3.47 -37.78
N GLU A 31 0.30 4.17 -37.68
CA GLU A 31 -0.32 4.57 -36.41
C GLU A 31 -0.58 3.39 -35.45
N GLN A 32 -0.46 2.16 -35.94
CA GLN A 32 -0.58 0.90 -35.19
C GLN A 32 0.40 0.73 -34.01
N GLU A 33 1.56 1.38 -33.97
CA GLU A 33 2.52 1.17 -32.88
C GLU A 33 2.42 2.18 -31.71
N LYS A 34 1.61 3.23 -31.85
CA LYS A 34 1.63 4.39 -30.94
C LYS A 34 1.20 4.08 -29.50
N TYR A 35 0.38 3.04 -29.29
CA TYR A 35 -0.23 2.72 -27.98
C TYR A 35 -0.02 1.26 -27.56
N THR A 36 1.07 0.63 -28.00
CA THR A 36 1.32 -0.81 -27.76
C THR A 36 1.44 -1.16 -26.28
N ILE A 37 2.00 -0.27 -25.46
CA ILE A 37 2.18 -0.50 -24.01
C ILE A 37 0.85 -0.36 -23.29
N GLU A 38 0.09 0.70 -23.60
CA GLU A 38 -1.23 1.01 -23.07
C GLU A 38 -2.22 -0.11 -23.41
N MET A 39 -2.22 -0.57 -24.65
CA MET A 39 -3.03 -1.69 -25.12
C MET A 39 -2.75 -2.95 -24.30
N LYS A 40 -1.47 -3.32 -24.15
CA LYS A 40 -1.07 -4.52 -23.43
C LYS A 40 -1.45 -4.47 -21.94
N ALA A 41 -1.39 -3.28 -21.34
CA ALA A 41 -1.83 -3.05 -19.97
C ALA A 41 -3.36 -3.20 -19.84
N LEU A 42 -4.13 -2.60 -20.75
CA LEU A 42 -5.59 -2.64 -20.72
C LEU A 42 -6.16 -4.02 -21.04
N ILE A 43 -5.59 -4.77 -21.99
CA ILE A 43 -5.96 -6.18 -22.23
C ILE A 43 -5.76 -7.01 -20.96
N ARG A 44 -4.65 -6.79 -20.24
CA ARG A 44 -4.37 -7.51 -18.99
C ARG A 44 -5.36 -7.15 -17.87
N LEU A 45 -5.90 -5.94 -17.87
CA LEU A 45 -6.86 -5.47 -16.87
C LEU A 45 -8.30 -5.88 -17.19
N CYS A 46 -8.66 -5.97 -18.48
CA CYS A 46 -10.05 -6.01 -18.94
C CYS A 46 -10.32 -7.08 -20.02
N SER A 47 -9.53 -8.16 -20.09
CA SER A 47 -9.63 -9.19 -21.14
C SER A 47 -11.01 -9.84 -21.28
N ASP A 48 -11.81 -9.82 -20.22
CA ASP A 48 -13.14 -10.40 -20.13
C ASP A 48 -14.28 -9.39 -20.41
N VAL A 49 -13.98 -8.09 -20.40
CA VAL A 49 -14.98 -7.02 -20.50
C VAL A 49 -15.14 -6.50 -21.93
N MET A 50 -14.05 -6.47 -22.71
CA MET A 50 -14.03 -5.80 -24.01
C MET A 50 -13.08 -6.49 -24.98
N GLU A 51 -13.49 -6.57 -26.26
CA GLU A 51 -12.64 -7.08 -27.32
C GLU A 51 -11.51 -6.10 -27.66
N GLU A 52 -10.36 -6.64 -28.08
CA GLU A 52 -9.13 -5.87 -28.36
C GLU A 52 -9.33 -4.77 -29.41
N GLU A 53 -10.14 -5.02 -30.44
CA GLU A 53 -10.43 -4.04 -31.50
C GLU A 53 -11.23 -2.84 -30.98
N GLU A 54 -12.19 -3.05 -30.08
CA GLU A 54 -12.95 -1.96 -29.46
C GLU A 54 -12.04 -1.16 -28.52
N LEU A 55 -11.18 -1.84 -27.77
CA LEU A 55 -10.18 -1.20 -26.92
C LEU A 55 -9.24 -0.29 -27.72
N LYS A 56 -8.84 -0.74 -28.91
CA LYS A 56 -7.98 0.02 -29.81
C LYS A 56 -8.64 1.30 -30.28
N LYS A 57 -9.88 1.19 -30.71
CA LYS A 57 -10.69 2.34 -31.11
C LYS A 57 -10.84 3.35 -29.97
N GLN A 58 -11.06 2.89 -28.74
CA GLN A 58 -11.14 3.76 -27.56
C GLN A 58 -9.83 4.51 -27.29
N LEU A 59 -8.68 3.83 -27.44
CA LEU A 59 -7.37 4.47 -27.29
C LEU A 59 -7.11 5.50 -28.40
N GLU A 60 -7.52 5.21 -29.63
CA GLU A 60 -7.41 6.17 -30.74
C GLU A 60 -8.30 7.39 -30.52
N GLU A 61 -9.57 7.19 -30.13
CA GLU A 61 -10.52 8.28 -29.80
C GLU A 61 -10.04 9.18 -28.66
N THR A 62 -9.35 8.60 -27.68
CA THR A 62 -8.83 9.30 -26.50
C THR A 62 -7.38 9.76 -26.65
N ASN A 63 -6.79 9.61 -27.85
CA ASN A 63 -5.39 9.93 -28.14
C ASN A 63 -4.41 9.32 -27.12
N GLY A 64 -4.65 8.07 -26.73
CA GLY A 64 -3.83 7.30 -25.78
C GLY A 64 -4.11 7.54 -24.30
N ASN A 65 -5.15 8.31 -23.94
CA ASN A 65 -5.46 8.57 -22.54
C ASN A 65 -6.15 7.37 -21.87
N VAL A 66 -5.34 6.48 -21.29
CA VAL A 66 -5.77 5.27 -20.58
C VAL A 66 -6.82 5.55 -19.50
N SER A 67 -6.73 6.68 -18.79
CA SER A 67 -7.69 7.03 -17.73
C SER A 67 -9.10 7.18 -18.27
N MET A 68 -9.25 7.87 -19.41
CA MET A 68 -10.55 8.07 -20.05
C MET A 68 -11.13 6.77 -20.58
N VAL A 69 -10.28 5.86 -21.09
CA VAL A 69 -10.70 4.53 -21.55
C VAL A 69 -11.25 3.71 -20.38
N ILE A 70 -10.55 3.70 -19.23
CA ILE A 70 -11.00 3.00 -18.02
C ILE A 70 -12.34 3.59 -17.51
N GLU A 71 -12.47 4.91 -17.46
CA GLU A 71 -13.72 5.57 -17.04
C GLU A 71 -14.91 5.17 -17.93
N LYS A 72 -14.71 5.11 -19.25
CA LYS A 72 -15.73 4.70 -20.21
C LYS A 72 -16.09 3.22 -20.08
N MET A 73 -15.11 2.35 -19.80
CA MET A 73 -15.33 0.94 -19.50
C MET A 73 -16.18 0.75 -18.24
N VAL A 74 -15.80 1.41 -17.14
CA VAL A 74 -16.54 1.34 -15.86
C VAL A 74 -17.97 1.84 -16.05
N SER A 75 -18.16 2.94 -16.77
CA SER A 75 -19.48 3.48 -17.09
C SER A 75 -20.35 2.49 -17.87
N THR A 76 -19.75 1.78 -18.84
CA THR A 76 -20.45 0.78 -19.66
C THR A 76 -20.90 -0.41 -18.81
N LEU A 77 -20.03 -0.92 -17.94
CA LEU A 77 -20.34 -2.02 -17.02
C LEU A 77 -21.46 -1.66 -16.04
N LEU A 78 -21.43 -0.44 -15.48
CA LEU A 78 -22.47 0.04 -14.59
C LEU A 78 -23.84 0.12 -15.29
N ASN A 79 -23.86 0.56 -16.55
CA ASN A 79 -25.09 0.64 -17.34
C ASN A 79 -25.62 -0.74 -17.73
N GLN A 80 -24.74 -1.71 -18.04
CA GLN A 80 -25.16 -3.10 -18.31
C GLN A 80 -25.80 -3.75 -17.08
N ASN A 81 -25.26 -3.50 -15.89
CA ASN A 81 -25.84 -3.99 -14.63
C ASN A 81 -27.19 -3.36 -14.30
N ALA A 82 -27.41 -2.09 -14.68
CA ALA A 82 -28.71 -1.45 -14.53
C ALA A 82 -29.79 -2.09 -15.43
N ILE A 83 -29.40 -2.56 -16.62
CA ILE A 83 -30.31 -3.20 -17.59
C ILE A 83 -30.62 -4.64 -17.17
N SER A 84 -29.64 -5.41 -16.68
CA SER A 84 -29.88 -6.77 -16.18
C SER A 84 -30.76 -6.78 -14.92
N ALA A 85 -30.65 -5.78 -14.05
CA ALA A 85 -31.54 -5.62 -12.88
C ALA A 85 -33.01 -5.32 -13.25
N THR A 86 -33.28 -4.79 -14.46
CA THR A 86 -34.64 -4.50 -14.93
C THR A 86 -35.35 -5.69 -15.59
N GLN A 87 -34.67 -6.82 -15.83
CA GLN A 87 -35.31 -8.04 -16.33
C GLN A 87 -35.76 -9.00 -15.22
N ASP A 88 -35.34 -8.79 -13.96
CA ASP A 88 -35.71 -9.63 -12.81
C ASP A 88 -36.64 -8.94 -11.78
N SER A 89 -37.16 -7.74 -12.09
CA SER A 89 -37.97 -6.97 -11.13
C SER A 89 -39.34 -6.54 -11.69
N ASP A 90 -40.13 -7.52 -12.12
CA ASP A 90 -41.58 -7.40 -12.08
C ASP A 90 -42.08 -7.88 -10.71
N LEU A 91 -41.75 -7.11 -9.66
CA LEU A 91 -42.56 -6.96 -8.43
C LEU A 91 -41.97 -5.84 -7.54
N GLN A 92 -42.81 -4.82 -7.36
CA GLN A 92 -42.81 -3.76 -6.34
C GLN A 92 -41.90 -2.52 -6.51
N LYS A 93 -42.60 -1.41 -6.78
CA LYS A 93 -42.17 -0.01 -6.71
C LYS A 93 -42.03 0.52 -5.28
N LYS A 94 -41.22 1.60 -5.23
CA LYS A 94 -41.14 2.73 -4.28
C LYS A 94 -40.36 2.52 -2.97
N SER A 95 -39.22 3.21 -2.83
CA SER A 95 -39.18 4.66 -2.55
C SER A 95 -37.76 5.23 -2.67
N GLU A 96 -37.69 6.53 -2.94
CA GLU A 96 -36.50 7.34 -3.14
C GLU A 96 -35.82 7.75 -1.83
N GLN A 97 -34.49 7.61 -1.76
CA GLN A 97 -33.51 8.67 -1.44
C GLN A 97 -32.15 8.01 -1.19
N THR A 98 -31.13 8.41 -1.93
CA THR A 98 -29.85 8.95 -1.42
C THR A 98 -28.91 9.13 -2.62
N LYS A 99 -28.84 10.37 -3.13
CA LYS A 99 -27.69 10.85 -3.90
C LYS A 99 -26.58 11.21 -2.91
N HIS A 100 -25.33 11.09 -3.35
CA HIS A 100 -24.07 11.41 -2.66
C HIS A 100 -23.44 10.34 -1.74
N THR A 101 -22.90 9.26 -2.32
CA THR A 101 -21.79 8.50 -1.70
C THR A 101 -20.96 7.61 -2.65
N ASN A 102 -21.24 7.55 -3.96
CA ASN A 102 -20.66 6.49 -4.82
C ASN A 102 -19.36 6.85 -5.56
N GLU A 103 -18.85 8.09 -5.47
CA GLU A 103 -17.53 8.41 -6.03
C GLU A 103 -16.35 7.90 -5.19
N LYS A 104 -16.55 7.61 -3.89
CA LYS A 104 -15.47 7.15 -3.00
C LYS A 104 -15.25 5.63 -3.00
N VAL A 105 -16.24 4.86 -3.46
CA VAL A 105 -16.19 3.39 -3.39
C VAL A 105 -15.32 2.80 -4.52
N VAL A 106 -15.30 3.44 -5.70
CA VAL A 106 -14.50 2.97 -6.84
C VAL A 106 -13.01 3.26 -6.64
N PHE A 107 -12.66 4.35 -5.97
CA PHE A 107 -11.26 4.73 -5.73
C PHE A 107 -10.52 3.76 -4.78
N PHE A 108 -11.26 3.06 -3.90
CA PHE A 108 -10.67 2.13 -2.93
C PHE A 108 -10.23 0.80 -3.58
N PHE A 109 -10.76 0.46 -4.75
CA PHE A 109 -10.56 -0.85 -5.37
C PHE A 109 -9.21 -1.00 -6.10
N PHE A 110 -8.49 0.10 -6.36
CA PHE A 110 -7.27 0.06 -7.19
C PHE A 110 -5.95 0.03 -6.40
N PHE A 111 -5.95 0.12 -5.07
CA PHE A 111 -4.71 0.30 -4.29
C PHE A 111 -4.07 -0.96 -3.68
N THR A 112 -4.60 -2.17 -3.90
CA THR A 112 -4.11 -3.40 -3.23
C THR A 112 -3.22 -4.32 -4.08
N GLN A 113 -2.69 -3.88 -5.22
CA GLN A 113 -1.62 -4.65 -5.90
C GLN A 113 -0.22 -4.25 -5.38
N THR A 114 0.21 -4.87 -4.29
CA THR A 114 1.64 -5.01 -3.99
C THR A 114 2.14 -6.36 -4.48
N LYS A 115 3.25 -6.28 -5.22
CA LYS A 115 3.92 -7.35 -5.94
C LYS A 115 4.63 -8.31 -4.98
N ASP A 116 4.39 -9.61 -5.14
CA ASP A 116 5.39 -10.64 -4.87
C ASP A 116 5.91 -11.15 -6.22
N ASN A 117 7.18 -10.86 -6.53
CA ASN A 117 7.90 -11.42 -7.67
C ASN A 117 8.89 -12.46 -7.14
N GLU A 118 8.55 -13.75 -7.28
CA GLU A 118 9.54 -14.83 -7.24
C GLU A 118 10.32 -14.87 -8.56
N ALA A 119 11.64 -14.96 -8.45
CA ALA A 119 12.56 -15.06 -9.58
C ALA A 119 12.57 -16.49 -10.14
N ILE A 120 12.31 -16.66 -11.44
CA ILE A 120 12.60 -17.89 -12.18
C ILE A 120 13.62 -17.59 -13.27
N LYS A 121 14.78 -18.26 -13.15
CA LYS A 121 15.83 -18.33 -14.18
C LYS A 121 15.33 -19.19 -15.35
N SER A 122 15.58 -18.70 -16.56
CA SER A 122 15.34 -19.37 -17.83
C SER A 122 16.18 -20.63 -18.00
N ASN A 123 15.57 -21.71 -18.49
CA ASN A 123 16.13 -22.63 -19.47
C ASN A 123 14.98 -23.30 -20.25
N GLU A 124 15.21 -23.51 -21.54
CA GLU A 124 14.25 -23.90 -22.60
C GLU A 124 13.69 -25.33 -22.48
N GLY A 125 12.48 -25.55 -23.01
CA GLY A 125 11.96 -26.87 -23.42
C GLY A 125 10.52 -27.21 -22.97
N ASP A 126 9.57 -27.13 -23.91
CA ASP A 126 8.23 -27.74 -24.02
C ASP A 126 7.57 -28.43 -22.81
N GLU A 127 6.41 -27.92 -22.35
CA GLU A 127 5.11 -28.64 -22.33
C GLU A 127 3.99 -27.75 -21.72
N ILE A 128 2.86 -27.68 -22.42
CA ILE A 128 1.65 -26.95 -22.00
C ILE A 128 1.04 -27.62 -20.76
N LYS A 129 1.19 -27.00 -19.58
CA LYS A 129 0.29 -27.22 -18.43
C LYS A 129 -0.44 -25.93 -18.13
N SER A 130 -1.76 -25.95 -18.38
CA SER A 130 -2.67 -24.92 -17.93
C SER A 130 -2.64 -24.85 -16.40
N ASN A 131 -1.81 -23.96 -15.87
CA ASN A 131 -1.83 -23.59 -14.47
C ASN A 131 -3.17 -22.91 -14.20
N LYS A 132 -4.11 -23.70 -13.68
CA LYS A 132 -5.37 -23.24 -13.13
C LYS A 132 -5.03 -22.39 -11.90
N LEU A 133 -4.83 -21.09 -12.11
CA LEU A 133 -4.65 -20.10 -11.05
C LEU A 133 -5.81 -20.28 -10.07
N LYS A 134 -5.53 -20.79 -8.87
CA LYS A 134 -6.48 -20.79 -7.77
C LYS A 134 -6.70 -19.32 -7.42
N LYS A 135 -7.90 -18.81 -7.68
CA LYS A 135 -8.34 -17.51 -7.22
C LYS A 135 -8.18 -17.52 -5.69
N GLU A 136 -7.25 -16.72 -5.17
CA GLU A 136 -7.17 -16.53 -3.71
C GLU A 136 -8.48 -15.88 -3.28
N GLU A 137 -9.17 -16.52 -2.34
CA GLU A 137 -10.35 -15.95 -1.73
C GLU A 137 -9.91 -14.75 -0.88
N GLU A 138 -10.15 -13.55 -1.39
CA GLU A 138 -9.98 -12.30 -0.66
C GLU A 138 -10.86 -12.35 0.60
N LYS A 139 -10.22 -12.50 1.76
CA LYS A 139 -10.93 -12.52 3.04
C LYS A 139 -11.36 -11.09 3.35
N VAL A 140 -12.63 -10.81 3.10
CA VAL A 140 -13.27 -9.54 3.43
C VAL A 140 -13.24 -9.38 4.97
N GLU A 141 -12.46 -8.44 5.47
CA GLU A 141 -12.42 -8.10 6.91
C GLU A 141 -13.15 -6.77 7.14
N ILE A 142 -13.86 -6.64 8.27
CA ILE A 142 -14.65 -5.45 8.60
C ILE A 142 -13.96 -4.62 9.68
N GLY A 143 -13.84 -3.31 9.47
CA GLY A 143 -13.27 -2.37 10.43
C GLY A 143 -11.97 -1.73 9.95
N GLU A 144 -11.54 -0.68 10.65
CA GLU A 144 -10.34 0.07 10.31
C GLU A 144 -9.20 -0.29 11.27
N ILE A 145 -8.03 -0.56 10.72
CA ILE A 145 -6.78 -0.66 11.48
C ILE A 145 -6.20 0.75 11.64
N LYS A 146 -5.85 1.12 12.87
CA LYS A 146 -5.19 2.40 13.19
C LYS A 146 -4.02 2.16 14.13
N SER A 147 -3.21 3.19 14.37
CA SER A 147 -2.07 3.09 15.29
C SER A 147 -2.49 2.67 16.71
N GLY A 148 -1.61 1.92 17.38
CA GLY A 148 -1.85 1.30 18.67
C GLY A 148 -2.37 -0.13 18.56
N ILE A 149 -3.26 -0.51 19.49
CA ILE A 149 -3.78 -1.87 19.63
C ILE A 149 -5.02 -2.04 18.74
N ASN A 150 -5.03 -3.10 17.93
CA ASN A 150 -6.17 -3.53 17.13
C ASN A 150 -6.48 -4.99 17.47
N LEU A 151 -7.73 -5.28 17.83
CA LEU A 151 -8.19 -6.62 18.18
C LEU A 151 -8.99 -7.20 17.02
N GLN A 152 -8.71 -8.44 16.64
CA GLN A 152 -9.52 -9.18 15.66
C GLN A 152 -10.38 -10.21 16.36
N GLY A 153 -11.67 -10.21 16.05
CA GLY A 153 -12.61 -11.21 16.57
C GLY A 153 -13.88 -11.34 15.73
N TYR A 154 -14.86 -12.06 16.26
CA TYR A 154 -16.17 -12.21 15.64
C TYR A 154 -17.27 -11.55 16.46
N CYS A 155 -18.20 -10.90 15.75
CA CYS A 155 -19.42 -10.36 16.33
C CYS A 155 -20.42 -11.48 16.60
N VAL A 156 -21.02 -11.53 17.80
CA VAL A 156 -22.06 -12.51 18.16
C VAL A 156 -23.48 -11.97 17.98
N ASN A 157 -23.65 -10.71 17.58
CA ASN A 157 -24.98 -10.16 17.32
C ASN A 157 -25.54 -10.78 16.04
N GLU A 158 -26.59 -11.58 16.15
CA GLU A 158 -27.23 -12.27 15.01
C GLU A 158 -27.76 -11.31 13.95
N ASP A 159 -28.09 -10.06 14.32
CA ASP A 159 -28.58 -9.05 13.39
C ASP A 159 -27.47 -8.29 12.64
N CYS A 160 -26.22 -8.44 13.08
CA CYS A 160 -25.05 -7.77 12.49
C CYS A 160 -24.65 -8.43 11.16
N LEU A 161 -24.34 -7.64 10.13
CA LEU A 161 -23.94 -8.15 8.82
C LEU A 161 -22.64 -8.95 8.92
N ALA A 162 -21.68 -8.47 9.71
CA ALA A 162 -20.43 -9.17 9.98
C ALA A 162 -20.66 -10.57 10.57
N SER A 163 -21.61 -10.71 11.49
CA SER A 163 -21.96 -11.99 12.11
C SER A 163 -22.64 -12.94 11.12
N LYS A 164 -23.64 -12.45 10.38
CA LYS A 164 -24.37 -13.23 9.36
C LYS A 164 -23.44 -13.80 8.29
N ALA A 165 -22.44 -13.01 7.86
CA ALA A 165 -21.45 -13.41 6.89
C ALA A 165 -20.21 -14.12 7.51
N LYS A 166 -20.17 -14.28 8.85
CA LYS A 166 -19.04 -14.87 9.61
C LYS A 166 -17.70 -14.20 9.30
N LEU A 167 -17.71 -12.90 9.05
CA LEU A 167 -16.52 -12.13 8.70
C LEU A 167 -15.77 -11.71 9.98
N PRO A 168 -14.43 -11.78 9.98
CA PRO A 168 -13.64 -11.26 11.08
C PRO A 168 -13.74 -9.73 11.13
N VAL A 169 -13.69 -9.20 12.35
CA VAL A 169 -13.90 -7.79 12.64
C VAL A 169 -12.72 -7.24 13.41
N TRP A 170 -12.17 -6.12 12.93
CA TRP A 170 -11.15 -5.34 13.60
C TRP A 170 -11.76 -4.28 14.52
N VAL A 171 -11.33 -4.27 15.77
CA VAL A 171 -11.67 -3.26 16.77
C VAL A 171 -10.40 -2.51 17.16
N ASN A 172 -10.31 -1.24 16.76
CA ASN A 172 -9.21 -0.38 17.16
C ASN A 172 -9.45 0.15 18.58
N ILE A 173 -8.47 -0.08 19.44
CA ILE A 173 -8.43 0.42 20.82
C ILE A 173 -7.55 1.68 20.91
N GLY A 174 -6.52 1.78 20.05
CA GLY A 174 -5.58 2.90 20.06
C GLY A 174 -4.40 2.67 21.01
N PHE A 175 -3.76 3.77 21.42
CA PHE A 175 -2.65 3.72 22.39
C PHE A 175 -3.18 3.64 23.82
N GLY A 176 -2.55 2.83 24.65
CA GLY A 176 -2.92 2.64 26.04
C GLY A 176 -2.63 1.24 26.53
N ASP A 177 -3.18 0.95 27.71
CA ASP A 177 -3.04 -0.33 28.39
C ASP A 177 -4.43 -0.98 28.46
N ILE A 178 -4.53 -2.23 28.02
CA ILE A 178 -5.75 -3.02 28.14
C ILE A 178 -5.47 -4.37 28.79
N SER A 179 -6.52 -4.92 29.39
CA SER A 179 -6.53 -6.31 29.83
C SER A 179 -7.84 -6.95 29.43
N PHE A 180 -7.78 -8.16 28.89
CA PHE A 180 -8.97 -8.88 28.45
C PHE A 180 -8.81 -10.39 28.61
N VAL A 181 -9.93 -11.08 28.76
CA VAL A 181 -10.01 -12.54 28.66
C VAL A 181 -10.56 -12.87 27.29
N SER A 182 -9.82 -13.65 26.51
CA SER A 182 -10.02 -13.79 25.05
C SER A 182 -11.40 -14.30 24.62
N ASN A 183 -12.17 -14.93 25.52
CA ASN A 183 -13.52 -15.44 25.26
C ASN A 183 -14.60 -14.87 26.19
N LYS A 184 -14.30 -13.87 27.02
CA LYS A 184 -15.28 -13.29 27.96
C LYS A 184 -15.45 -11.79 27.79
N THR A 185 -14.37 -11.08 27.48
CA THR A 185 -14.43 -9.62 27.31
C THR A 185 -15.08 -9.31 25.98
N SER A 186 -16.08 -8.43 25.99
CA SER A 186 -16.73 -7.96 24.77
C SER A 186 -16.18 -6.58 24.36
N HIS A 187 -16.10 -6.36 23.06
CA HIS A 187 -15.70 -5.09 22.47
C HIS A 187 -16.74 -4.61 21.45
N CYS A 188 -16.80 -3.29 21.25
CA CYS A 188 -17.74 -2.66 20.32
C CYS A 188 -17.44 -3.06 18.88
N CYS A 189 -18.41 -3.72 18.23
CA CYS A 189 -18.33 -4.05 16.81
C CYS A 189 -18.43 -2.77 15.97
N PRO A 190 -17.50 -2.47 15.06
CA PRO A 190 -17.60 -1.33 14.15
C PRO A 190 -18.81 -1.37 13.21
N ASP A 191 -19.38 -2.54 12.91
CA ASP A 191 -20.56 -2.68 12.05
C ASP A 191 -21.85 -2.32 12.81
N CYS A 192 -22.20 -3.10 13.84
CA CYS A 192 -23.45 -2.91 14.57
C CYS A 192 -23.35 -1.95 15.79
N LYS A 193 -22.15 -1.46 16.12
CA LYS A 193 -21.83 -0.56 17.25
C LYS A 193 -22.14 -1.10 18.65
N GLN A 194 -22.50 -2.37 18.77
CA GLN A 194 -22.79 -3.04 20.05
C GLN A 194 -21.56 -3.77 20.59
N SER A 195 -21.46 -3.96 21.90
CA SER A 195 -20.37 -4.70 22.55
C SER A 195 -20.53 -6.21 22.40
N THR A 196 -20.28 -6.69 21.19
CA THR A 196 -20.64 -8.05 20.74
C THR A 196 -19.46 -8.81 20.15
N VAL A 197 -18.27 -8.20 20.07
CA VAL A 197 -17.06 -8.92 19.67
C VAL A 197 -16.48 -9.60 20.91
N THR A 198 -16.77 -10.89 21.11
CA THR A 198 -16.46 -11.62 22.37
C THR A 198 -15.29 -12.60 22.24
N THR A 199 -14.99 -13.04 21.02
CA THR A 199 -13.94 -14.03 20.75
C THR A 199 -12.79 -13.35 20.03
N ILE A 200 -11.77 -12.95 20.80
CA ILE A 200 -10.56 -12.34 20.25
C ILE A 200 -9.58 -13.44 19.85
N MET A 201 -9.23 -13.47 18.57
CA MET A 201 -8.36 -14.49 17.98
C MET A 201 -7.00 -13.94 17.57
N ARG A 202 -6.90 -12.65 17.26
CA ARG A 202 -5.62 -11.99 16.95
C ARG A 202 -5.56 -10.60 17.56
N VAL A 203 -4.34 -10.17 17.83
CA VAL A 203 -4.01 -8.78 18.12
C VAL A 203 -3.02 -8.31 17.08
N MET A 204 -3.31 -7.19 16.44
CA MET A 204 -2.35 -6.44 15.65
C MET A 204 -1.95 -5.20 16.44
N ILE A 205 -0.64 -5.02 16.60
CA ILE A 205 -0.07 -3.82 17.19
C ILE A 205 0.62 -3.06 16.07
N PHE A 206 0.24 -1.80 15.89
CA PHE A 206 0.63 -1.00 14.73
C PHE A 206 1.22 0.35 15.15
N ASN A 207 2.40 0.67 14.62
CA ASN A 207 3.13 1.92 14.84
C ASN A 207 3.24 2.28 16.33
N SER A 208 3.66 1.31 17.15
CA SER A 208 3.78 1.48 18.59
C SER A 208 4.90 0.65 19.18
N GLU A 209 5.50 1.16 20.24
CA GLU A 209 6.23 0.35 21.20
C GLU A 209 5.25 -0.38 22.10
N HIS A 210 5.46 -1.67 22.33
CA HIS A 210 4.47 -2.47 23.04
C HIS A 210 5.05 -3.55 23.91
N SER A 211 4.17 -4.04 24.79
CA SER A 211 4.37 -5.29 25.50
C SER A 211 3.08 -6.09 25.53
N ILE A 212 3.19 -7.40 25.37
CA ILE A 212 2.09 -8.35 25.53
C ILE A 212 2.51 -9.44 26.51
N CYS A 213 1.66 -9.72 27.47
CA CYS A 213 1.83 -10.76 28.48
C CYS A 213 0.56 -11.62 28.53
N ALA A 214 0.71 -12.94 28.57
CA ALA A 214 -0.40 -13.86 28.77
C ALA A 214 -0.32 -14.51 30.17
N SER A 215 -1.47 -14.91 30.69
CA SER A 215 -1.60 -15.55 32.01
C SER A 215 -0.98 -16.95 32.12
N ASP A 216 -0.56 -17.57 31.02
CA ASP A 216 0.03 -18.91 30.99
C ASP A 216 1.52 -18.93 31.42
N ASN A 217 1.98 -17.91 32.14
CA ASN A 217 3.38 -17.69 32.52
C ASN A 217 4.34 -17.65 31.33
N SER A 218 3.84 -17.39 30.12
CA SER A 218 4.69 -17.11 28.97
C SER A 218 5.51 -15.85 29.21
N ILE A 219 6.74 -15.83 28.68
CA ILE A 219 7.63 -14.68 28.82
C ILE A 219 6.97 -13.49 28.10
N PRO A 220 6.80 -12.34 28.78
CA PRO A 220 6.25 -11.15 28.14
C PRO A 220 7.11 -10.74 26.94
N VAL A 221 6.46 -10.50 25.81
CA VAL A 221 7.13 -9.97 24.62
C VAL A 221 7.15 -8.45 24.74
N LYS A 222 8.33 -7.84 24.57
CA LYS A 222 8.51 -6.40 24.45
C LYS A 222 9.16 -6.09 23.12
N ASP A 223 8.58 -5.17 22.37
CA ASP A 223 8.99 -4.93 21.00
C ASP A 223 8.59 -3.51 20.54
N ASN A 224 9.13 -3.06 19.41
CA ASN A 224 8.89 -1.75 18.82
C ASN A 224 8.80 -1.76 17.28
N HIS A 225 8.56 -2.93 16.68
CA HIS A 225 8.33 -3.02 15.24
C HIS A 225 7.10 -2.21 14.80
N TYR A 226 7.16 -1.75 13.55
CA TYR A 226 6.06 -1.01 12.92
C TYR A 226 4.73 -1.79 12.90
N GLN A 227 4.78 -3.11 12.76
CA GLN A 227 3.59 -3.95 12.74
C GLN A 227 3.90 -5.33 13.31
N CYS A 228 3.15 -5.74 14.33
CA CYS A 228 3.24 -7.06 14.94
C CYS A 228 1.88 -7.73 14.98
N PHE A 229 1.87 -9.05 14.77
CA PHE A 229 0.69 -9.89 14.91
C PHE A 229 0.90 -10.93 16.01
N TYR A 230 -0.07 -11.04 16.90
CA TYR A 230 -0.10 -12.04 17.96
C TYR A 230 -1.35 -12.90 17.84
N SER A 231 -1.16 -14.21 17.77
CA SER A 231 -2.25 -15.18 17.88
C SER A 231 -2.68 -15.30 19.33
N ILE A 232 -3.98 -15.17 19.57
CA ILE A 232 -4.56 -15.19 20.92
C ILE A 232 -5.18 -16.56 21.17
N LYS A 233 -4.69 -17.25 22.21
CA LYS A 233 -5.27 -18.50 22.69
C LYS A 233 -6.58 -18.21 23.46
N LEU A 234 -7.61 -19.02 23.18
CA LEU A 234 -8.89 -18.94 23.85
C LEU A 234 -8.77 -19.30 25.34
N GLY A 235 -9.51 -18.60 26.19
CA GLY A 235 -9.59 -18.85 27.63
C GLY A 235 -8.48 -18.22 28.48
N LEU A 236 -7.43 -17.67 27.87
CA LEU A 236 -6.38 -16.94 28.59
C LEU A 236 -6.73 -15.46 28.76
N SER A 237 -6.25 -14.88 29.85
CA SER A 237 -6.18 -13.42 30.01
C SER A 237 -4.87 -12.87 29.44
N TYR A 238 -4.95 -11.69 28.83
CA TYR A 238 -3.83 -10.95 28.27
C TYR A 238 -3.78 -9.55 28.86
N GLU A 239 -2.57 -9.06 29.11
CA GLU A 239 -2.26 -7.66 29.39
C GLU A 239 -1.44 -7.12 28.22
N ILE A 240 -1.94 -6.05 27.58
CA ILE A 240 -1.31 -5.45 26.40
C ILE A 240 -1.13 -3.96 26.66
N LYS A 241 0.08 -3.48 26.39
CA LYS A 241 0.44 -2.06 26.48
C LYS A 241 0.98 -1.62 25.14
N ALA A 242 0.49 -0.49 24.64
CA ALA A 242 1.01 0.12 23.42
C ALA A 242 1.17 1.63 23.60
N LYS A 243 2.35 2.13 23.28
CA LYS A 243 2.71 3.54 23.34
C LYS A 243 3.18 4.00 21.97
N LYS A 244 3.02 5.30 21.67
CA LYS A 244 3.62 5.89 20.46
C LYS A 244 5.11 5.59 20.43
N ILE A 245 5.61 5.19 19.27
CA ILE A 245 7.06 5.02 19.05
C ILE A 245 7.74 6.36 19.32
N ARG A 246 8.87 6.31 20.03
CA ARG A 246 9.73 7.46 20.31
C ARG A 246 11.15 7.17 19.85
N GLN A 247 11.89 8.24 19.62
CA GLN A 247 13.31 8.10 19.28
C GLN A 247 14.13 7.56 20.45
N HIS A 248 13.74 7.84 21.70
CA HIS A 248 14.52 7.54 22.93
C HIS A 248 15.94 8.12 22.93
N ALA A 249 16.12 9.25 22.25
CA ALA A 249 17.37 9.98 22.28
C ALA A 249 17.54 10.68 23.64
N THR A 250 18.77 10.66 24.16
CA THR A 250 19.16 11.31 25.41
C THR A 250 19.55 12.77 25.20
N SER A 251 20.00 13.14 24.00
CA SER A 251 20.27 14.51 23.57
C SER A 251 20.02 14.69 22.06
N LEU A 252 20.15 15.92 21.56
CA LEU A 252 20.05 16.20 20.13
C LEU A 252 21.21 15.58 19.35
N GLU A 253 22.42 15.60 19.90
CA GLU A 253 23.61 14.99 19.32
C GLU A 253 23.48 13.48 19.23
N ASP A 254 22.90 12.85 20.26
CA ASP A 254 22.55 11.44 20.26
C ASP A 254 21.52 11.12 19.17
N LEU A 255 20.47 11.94 19.02
CA LEU A 255 19.49 11.80 17.94
C LEU A 255 20.14 11.88 16.54
N ILE A 256 21.00 12.88 16.32
CA ILE A 256 21.73 13.06 15.05
C ILE A 256 22.59 11.83 14.77
N THR A 257 23.38 11.39 15.75
CA THR A 257 24.27 10.24 15.62
C THR A 257 23.49 8.96 15.28
N ARG A 258 22.38 8.70 15.98
CA ARG A 258 21.51 7.55 15.71
C ARG A 258 20.88 7.61 14.32
N SER A 259 20.48 8.80 13.89
CA SER A 259 19.93 9.01 12.55
C SER A 259 20.96 8.77 11.44
N GLU A 260 22.19 9.26 11.62
CA GLU A 260 23.29 9.02 10.67
C GLU A 260 23.65 7.53 10.60
N ASN A 261 23.70 6.84 11.74
CA ASN A 261 23.90 5.39 11.79
C ASN A 261 22.76 4.64 11.09
N ALA A 262 21.50 5.05 11.29
CA ALA A 262 20.35 4.45 10.62
C ALA A 262 20.40 4.64 9.09
N MET A 263 20.85 5.80 8.60
CA MET A 263 21.07 6.03 7.16
C MET A 263 22.17 5.12 6.56
N MET A 264 23.00 4.53 7.41
CA MET A 264 24.05 3.57 7.05
C MET A 264 23.68 2.13 7.41
N SER A 265 22.45 1.88 7.87
CA SER A 265 22.02 0.53 8.23
C SER A 265 21.90 -0.37 6.98
N ASN A 266 22.07 -1.68 7.19
CA ASN A 266 21.96 -2.65 6.12
C ASN A 266 20.57 -2.63 5.47
N GLU A 267 19.51 -2.36 6.25
CA GLU A 267 18.15 -2.26 5.74
C GLU A 267 18.00 -1.12 4.72
N VAL A 268 18.50 0.08 5.04
CA VAL A 268 18.47 1.23 4.13
C VAL A 268 19.35 0.98 2.91
N ILE A 269 20.53 0.39 3.10
CA ILE A 269 21.45 0.05 2.00
C ILE A 269 20.81 -0.97 1.05
N ASN A 270 20.19 -2.02 1.57
CA ASN A 270 19.51 -3.04 0.79
C ASN A 270 18.32 -2.45 0.04
N LEU A 271 17.53 -1.59 0.68
CA LEU A 271 16.43 -0.87 0.04
C LEU A 271 16.93 0.00 -1.12
N ILE A 272 17.99 0.77 -0.92
CA ILE A 272 18.59 1.60 -1.96
C ILE A 272 19.06 0.73 -3.13
N THR A 273 19.73 -0.38 -2.83
CA THR A 273 20.24 -1.31 -3.84
C THR A 273 19.09 -1.88 -4.67
N GLU A 274 17.98 -2.24 -4.03
CA GLU A 274 16.80 -2.76 -4.73
C GLU A 274 16.16 -1.70 -5.64
N LEU A 275 15.98 -0.47 -5.15
CA LEU A 275 15.45 0.63 -5.96
C LEU A 275 16.34 0.93 -7.18
N GLN A 276 17.66 0.88 -7.00
CA GLN A 276 18.62 1.12 -8.08
C GLN A 276 18.57 0.03 -9.16
N LYS A 277 18.20 -1.22 -8.84
CA LYS A 277 17.97 -2.28 -9.86
C LYS A 277 16.86 -1.89 -10.85
N TYR A 278 15.91 -1.08 -10.41
CA TYR A 278 14.82 -0.54 -11.23
C TYR A 278 15.16 0.83 -11.85
N LEU A 279 16.45 1.19 -11.91
CA LEU A 279 16.94 2.46 -12.46
C LEU A 279 16.41 3.70 -11.72
N ILE A 280 15.93 3.54 -10.47
CA ILE A 280 15.52 4.65 -9.63
C ILE A 280 16.77 5.26 -8.99
N THR A 281 17.00 6.55 -9.25
CA THR A 281 18.12 7.28 -8.65
C THR A 281 17.76 7.72 -7.24
N VAL A 282 18.43 7.16 -6.24
CA VAL A 282 18.30 7.56 -4.84
C VAL A 282 19.44 8.51 -4.46
N VAL A 283 19.11 9.74 -4.08
CA VAL A 283 20.11 10.70 -3.58
C VAL A 283 20.36 10.46 -2.10
N LYS A 284 21.58 10.03 -1.76
CA LYS A 284 21.99 9.80 -0.36
C LYS A 284 22.79 10.99 0.17
N PRO A 285 22.25 11.81 1.10
CA PRO A 285 23.06 12.80 1.78
C PRO A 285 24.07 12.11 2.70
N GLN A 286 25.29 12.67 2.79
CA GLN A 286 26.36 12.11 3.63
C GLN A 286 26.15 12.37 5.14
N LYS A 287 25.34 13.37 5.47
CA LYS A 287 25.05 13.80 6.84
C LYS A 287 23.58 14.14 6.98
N VAL A 288 23.12 14.11 8.22
CA VAL A 288 21.81 14.67 8.55
C VAL A 288 21.82 16.18 8.26
N LYS A 289 20.64 16.73 8.01
CA LYS A 289 20.40 18.15 7.72
C LYS A 289 21.10 19.05 8.75
N ASP A 290 21.45 20.28 8.34
CA ASP A 290 22.07 21.29 9.22
C ASP A 290 21.38 21.35 10.60
N SER A 291 22.20 21.26 11.65
CA SER A 291 21.80 21.32 13.05
C SER A 291 20.84 22.48 13.37
N ILE A 292 21.05 23.66 12.77
CA ILE A 292 20.20 24.84 12.99
C ILE A 292 18.79 24.55 12.47
N ARG A 293 18.70 24.01 11.25
CA ARG A 293 17.42 23.69 10.62
C ARG A 293 16.71 22.52 11.29
N LEU A 294 17.47 21.57 11.85
CA LEU A 294 16.91 20.48 12.65
C LEU A 294 16.29 21.03 13.95
N GLN A 295 16.98 21.92 14.66
CA GLN A 295 16.47 22.56 15.86
C GLN A 295 15.23 23.40 15.60
N GLU A 296 15.22 24.18 14.52
CA GLU A 296 14.03 24.93 14.09
C GLU A 296 12.84 23.99 13.85
N LYS A 297 13.05 22.87 13.16
CA LYS A 297 12.00 21.87 12.92
C LYS A 297 11.50 21.25 14.22
N ILE A 298 12.39 20.84 15.12
CA ILE A 298 12.03 20.28 16.43
C ILE A 298 11.19 21.28 17.23
N LYS A 299 11.59 22.55 17.22
CA LYS A 299 10.85 23.61 17.93
C LYS A 299 9.48 23.89 17.32
N CYS A 300 9.40 24.02 15.99
CA CYS A 300 8.17 24.39 15.30
C CYS A 300 7.17 23.23 15.17
N ASP A 301 7.64 22.07 14.73
CA ASP A 301 6.76 20.93 14.37
C ASP A 301 6.47 20.04 15.59
N TYR A 302 7.41 19.98 16.54
CA TYR A 302 7.36 19.04 17.66
C TYR A 302 7.39 19.72 19.04
N SER A 303 7.14 21.04 19.09
CA SER A 303 7.10 21.83 20.34
C SER A 303 8.36 21.72 21.20
N GLY A 304 9.51 21.47 20.57
CA GLY A 304 10.79 21.30 21.25
C GLY A 304 11.10 19.86 21.69
N ASP A 305 10.18 18.90 21.51
CA ASP A 305 10.39 17.50 21.88
C ASP A 305 11.05 16.74 20.73
N TYR A 306 12.36 16.52 20.83
CA TYR A 306 13.15 15.78 19.84
C TYR A 306 12.94 14.26 19.92
N ASN A 307 12.10 13.76 20.84
CA ASN A 307 11.75 12.36 20.94
C ASN A 307 10.46 11.98 20.20
N GLN A 308 9.77 12.94 19.59
CA GLN A 308 8.65 12.72 18.66
C GLN A 308 9.16 12.47 17.24
#